data_AF-A0A1V6DXB3-F1
#
_entry.id   AF-A0A1V6DXB3-F1
#
_cell.length_a   1.000
_cell.length_b   1.000
_cell.length_c   1.000
_cell.angle_alpha   90.00
_cell.angle_beta   90.00
_cell.angle_gamma   90.00
#
_symmetry.space_group_name_H-M   'P 1'
#
loop_
_entity.id
_entity.type
_entity.pdbx_description
1 polymer ?
#
loop_
_entity_poly.entity_id
_entity_poly.type
_entity_poly.pdbx_seq_one_letter_code
_entity_poly.pdbx_strand_id
1 'polypeptide(L)'
;MNDQYSGWLKSSHHSVATCNDCHTPHNLVGKYATKAENGFWHSFYFTTGWYPENIQAREKSRRITEDACRRCHADIAEDVRTMHPAADDLSCIQCHGHVGHMK
;
A
#
# COMPACT_ATOMS: atom_id res chain seq x y z
N MET A 1 9.66 -11.72 -1.10
CA MET A 1 8.83 -10.94 -0.14
C MET A 1 9.48 -10.74 1.24
N ASN A 2 10.54 -11.48 1.60
CA ASN A 2 11.18 -11.36 2.92
C ASN A 2 11.67 -9.94 3.25
N ASP A 3 12.23 -9.22 2.28
CA ASP A 3 12.70 -7.84 2.47
C ASP A 3 11.56 -6.91 2.84
N GLN A 4 10.41 -7.04 2.15
CA GLN A 4 9.25 -6.19 2.41
C GLN A 4 8.59 -6.51 3.75
N TYR A 5 8.57 -7.79 4.13
CA TYR A 5 8.13 -8.22 5.45
C TYR A 5 9.07 -7.68 6.55
N SER A 6 10.38 -7.76 6.35
CA SER A 6 11.39 -7.26 7.30
C SER A 6 11.34 -5.74 7.44
N GLY A 7 11.12 -5.03 6.33
CA GLY A 7 10.91 -3.59 6.31
C GLY A 7 9.61 -3.19 7.00
N TRP A 8 8.54 -3.98 6.85
CA TRP A 8 7.29 -3.77 7.59
C TRP A 8 7.48 -3.96 9.09
N LEU A 9 8.13 -5.05 9.53
CA LEU A 9 8.40 -5.29 10.95
C LEU A 9 9.12 -4.14 11.67
N LYS A 10 9.96 -3.38 10.95
CA LYS A 10 10.71 -2.24 11.47
C LYS A 10 9.98 -0.90 11.31
N SER A 11 8.87 -0.87 10.57
CA SER A 11 8.15 0.36 10.29
C SER A 11 7.21 0.77 11.42
N SER A 12 6.75 2.01 11.38
CA SER A 12 5.79 2.55 12.35
C SER A 12 4.42 1.85 12.31
N HIS A 13 4.10 1.15 11.22
CA HIS A 13 2.76 0.59 11.00
C HIS A 13 2.64 -0.88 11.38
N HIS A 14 3.73 -1.57 11.75
CA HIS A 14 3.65 -2.99 12.12
C HIS A 14 2.76 -3.27 13.34
N SER A 15 2.63 -2.28 14.23
CA SER A 15 1.86 -2.40 15.48
C SER A 15 0.37 -2.10 15.31
N VAL A 16 -0.04 -1.47 14.21
CA VAL A 16 -1.41 -0.97 14.01
C VAL A 16 -2.06 -1.45 12.71
N ALA A 17 -1.28 -1.97 11.76
CA ALA A 17 -1.77 -2.38 10.45
C ALA A 17 -1.06 -3.65 9.95
N THR A 18 -1.83 -4.53 9.33
CA THR A 18 -1.33 -5.69 8.60
C THR A 18 -1.11 -5.34 7.12
N CYS A 19 -0.45 -6.22 6.38
CA CYS A 19 -0.17 -6.00 4.95
C CYS A 19 -1.44 -5.67 4.13
N ASN A 20 -2.57 -6.33 4.43
CA ASN A 20 -3.80 -6.13 3.66
C ASN A 20 -4.49 -4.80 4.01
N ASP A 21 -4.22 -4.22 5.18
CA ASP A 21 -4.79 -2.92 5.55
C ASP A 21 -4.21 -1.79 4.69
N CYS A 22 -3.03 -2.00 4.07
CA CYS A 22 -2.44 -1.06 3.10
C CYS A 22 -2.53 -1.54 1.64
N HIS A 23 -2.54 -2.85 1.39
CA HIS A 23 -2.44 -3.41 0.03
C HIS A 23 -3.75 -4.00 -0.52
N THR A 24 -4.86 -3.85 0.19
CA THR A 24 -6.18 -4.25 -0.31
C THR A 24 -7.23 -3.18 -0.04
N PRO A 25 -8.24 -3.02 -0.91
CA PRO A 25 -9.37 -2.15 -0.62
C PRO A 25 -10.12 -2.57 0.64
N HIS A 26 -10.75 -1.61 1.33
CA HIS A 26 -11.52 -1.87 2.55
C HIS A 26 -13.00 -2.21 2.31
N ASN A 27 -13.40 -2.38 1.06
CA ASN A 27 -14.71 -2.94 0.70
C ASN A 27 -14.59 -4.44 0.39
N LEU A 28 -15.61 -5.22 0.72
CA LEU A 28 -15.57 -6.69 0.67
C LEU A 28 -15.19 -7.22 -0.71
N VAL A 29 -15.88 -6.77 -1.75
CA VAL A 29 -15.68 -7.24 -3.14
C VAL A 29 -14.29 -6.89 -3.64
N GLY A 30 -13.88 -5.62 -3.50
CA GLY A 30 -12.58 -5.13 -3.92
C GLY A 30 -11.42 -5.80 -3.17
N LYS A 31 -11.58 -6.06 -1.88
CA LYS A 31 -10.60 -6.81 -1.07
C LYS A 31 -10.34 -8.18 -1.66
N TYR A 32 -11.39 -8.97 -1.86
CA TYR A 32 -11.22 -10.34 -2.35
C TYR A 32 -10.81 -10.41 -3.82
N ALA A 33 -11.28 -9.48 -4.66
CA ALA A 33 -10.84 -9.36 -6.05
C ALA A 33 -9.33 -9.08 -6.14
N THR A 34 -8.84 -8.07 -5.40
CA THR A 34 -7.41 -7.75 -5.35
C THR A 34 -6.59 -8.90 -4.76
N LYS A 35 -7.08 -9.59 -3.72
CA LYS A 35 -6.39 -10.74 -3.14
C LYS A 35 -6.30 -11.92 -4.13
N ALA A 36 -7.35 -12.20 -4.89
CA ALA A 36 -7.35 -13.26 -5.88
C ALA A 36 -6.37 -12.95 -7.03
N GLU A 37 -6.42 -11.73 -7.57
CA GLU A 37 -5.49 -11.27 -8.62
C GLU A 37 -4.04 -11.31 -8.14
N ASN A 38 -3.74 -10.71 -6.99
CA ASN A 38 -2.38 -10.69 -6.44
C ASN A 38 -1.89 -12.10 -6.09
N GLY A 39 -2.76 -12.94 -5.53
CA GLY A 39 -2.44 -14.34 -5.22
C GLY A 39 -2.03 -15.11 -6.47
N PHE A 40 -2.84 -15.03 -7.53
CA PHE A 40 -2.54 -15.69 -8.80
C PHE A 40 -1.19 -15.22 -9.40
N TRP A 41 -1.01 -13.90 -9.54
CA TRP A 41 0.20 -13.37 -10.17
C TRP A 41 1.46 -13.60 -9.33
N HIS A 42 1.39 -13.44 -8.01
CA HIS A 42 2.54 -13.73 -7.15
C HIS A 42 2.91 -15.21 -7.22
N SER A 43 1.94 -16.13 -7.17
CA SER A 43 2.21 -17.56 -7.31
C SER A 43 2.84 -17.88 -8.66
N PHE A 44 2.31 -17.33 -9.76
CA PHE A 44 2.86 -17.56 -11.10
C PHE A 44 4.31 -17.05 -11.23
N TYR A 45 4.56 -15.79 -10.88
CA TYR A 45 5.88 -15.19 -11.06
C TYR A 45 6.94 -15.75 -10.11
N PHE A 46 6.59 -16.09 -8.86
CA PHE A 46 7.53 -16.73 -7.95
C PHE A 46 7.81 -18.20 -8.33
N THR A 47 6.84 -18.91 -8.89
CA THR A 47 7.06 -20.29 -9.38
C THR A 47 7.95 -20.31 -10.62
N THR A 48 7.75 -19.36 -11.54
CA THR A 48 8.51 -19.28 -12.80
C THR A 48 9.85 -18.56 -12.65
N GLY A 49 10.06 -17.84 -11.55
CA GLY A 49 11.20 -16.95 -11.37
C GLY A 49 11.18 -15.72 -12.28
N TRP A 50 10.07 -15.47 -12.98
CA TRP A 50 9.99 -14.41 -13.99
C TRP A 50 9.54 -13.07 -13.38
N TYR A 51 10.31 -12.56 -12.42
CA TYR A 51 10.07 -11.27 -11.76
C TYR A 51 11.33 -10.40 -11.80
N PRO A 52 11.20 -9.07 -11.81
CA PRO A 52 12.35 -8.18 -11.77
C PRO A 52 13.03 -8.26 -10.40
N GLU A 53 14.36 -8.09 -10.37
CA GLU A 53 15.13 -8.01 -9.13
C GLU A 53 14.62 -6.87 -8.23
N ASN A 54 14.31 -5.72 -8.82
CA ASN A 54 13.67 -4.61 -8.15
C ASN A 54 12.15 -4.63 -8.36
N ILE A 55 11.43 -5.18 -7.38
CA ILE A 55 9.96 -5.24 -7.38
C ILE A 55 9.40 -3.85 -7.05
N GLN A 56 8.59 -3.31 -7.97
CA GLN A 56 7.91 -2.02 -7.80
C GLN A 56 6.39 -2.21 -7.72
N ALA A 57 5.74 -1.38 -6.91
CA ALA A 57 4.29 -1.37 -6.82
C ALA A 57 3.67 -0.88 -8.15
N ARG A 58 2.73 -1.65 -8.69
CA ARG A 58 1.90 -1.24 -9.82
C ARG A 58 1.05 -0.03 -9.42
N GLU A 59 0.66 0.77 -10.41
CA GLU A 59 -0.18 1.97 -10.20
C GLU A 59 -1.47 1.66 -9.43
N LYS A 60 -2.15 0.55 -9.75
CA LYS A 60 -3.32 0.08 -9.00
C LYS A 60 -3.02 -0.12 -7.51
N SER A 61 -1.89 -0.78 -7.18
CA SER A 61 -1.50 -1.01 -5.79
C SER A 61 -1.15 0.29 -5.08
N ARG A 62 -0.51 1.24 -5.78
CA ARG A 62 -0.22 2.58 -5.23
C ARG A 62 -1.51 3.30 -4.83
N ARG A 63 -2.52 3.31 -5.71
CA ARG A 63 -3.83 3.93 -5.40
C ARG A 63 -4.51 3.29 -4.20
N ILE A 64 -4.50 1.95 -4.12
CA ILE A 64 -5.08 1.22 -2.99
C ILE A 64 -4.39 1.63 -1.67
N THR A 65 -3.06 1.77 -1.68
CA THR A 65 -2.29 2.21 -0.51
C THR A 65 -2.57 3.66 -0.15
N GLU A 66 -2.65 4.55 -1.14
CA GLU A 66 -3.01 5.97 -0.96
C GLU A 66 -4.44 6.13 -0.38
N ASP A 67 -5.39 5.33 -0.85
CA ASP A 67 -6.76 5.29 -0.31
C ASP A 67 -6.78 4.77 1.13
N ALA A 68 -5.94 3.78 1.44
CA ALA A 68 -5.79 3.27 2.81
C ALA A 68 -5.21 4.33 3.77
N CYS A 69 -4.21 5.10 3.33
CA CYS A 69 -3.68 6.24 4.08
C CYS A 69 -4.79 7.23 4.42
N ARG A 70 -5.54 7.69 3.40
CA ARG A 70 -6.65 8.64 3.55
C ARG A 70 -7.77 8.09 4.43
N ARG A 71 -8.06 6.80 4.36
CA ARG A 71 -9.08 6.16 5.20
C ARG A 71 -8.70 6.15 6.68
N CYS A 72 -7.46 5.79 7.01
CA CYS A 72 -7.02 5.70 8.40
C CYS A 72 -6.69 7.06 9.01
N HIS A 73 -6.24 8.02 8.18
CA HIS A 73 -5.89 9.38 8.58
C HIS A 73 -6.92 10.41 8.09
N ALA A 74 -8.21 10.04 8.06
CA ALA A 74 -9.26 10.85 7.46
C ALA A 74 -9.30 12.29 8.00
N ASP A 75 -9.21 12.45 9.33
CA ASP A 75 -9.25 13.78 9.95
C ASP A 75 -8.07 14.66 9.51
N ILE A 76 -6.85 14.10 9.48
CA ILE A 76 -5.65 14.82 9.02
C ILE A 76 -5.73 15.11 7.52
N ALA A 77 -6.21 14.15 6.73
CA ALA A 77 -6.36 14.32 5.28
C ALA A 77 -7.41 15.40 4.95
N GLU A 78 -8.49 15.49 5.73
CA GLU A 78 -9.51 16.53 5.64
C GLU A 78 -8.93 17.92 5.91
N ASP A 79 -8.16 18.06 6.98
CA ASP A 79 -7.52 19.32 7.36
C ASP A 79 -6.56 19.80 6.25
N VAL A 80 -5.71 18.89 5.75
CA VAL A 80 -4.78 19.20 4.66
C VAL A 80 -5.53 19.62 3.40
N ARG A 81 -6.62 18.91 3.04
CA ARG A 81 -7.45 19.25 1.87
C ARG A 81 -8.13 20.60 2.00
N THR A 82 -8.58 20.95 3.20
CA THR A 82 -9.20 22.25 3.47
C THR A 82 -8.20 23.39 3.31
N MET A 83 -6.95 23.20 3.75
CA MET A 83 -5.88 24.20 3.63
C MET A 83 -5.29 24.27 2.22
N HIS A 84 -5.29 23.16 1.50
CA HIS A 84 -4.74 23.02 0.16
C HIS A 84 -5.75 22.29 -0.74
N PRO A 85 -6.65 23.01 -1.46
CA PRO A 85 -7.67 22.37 -2.29
C PRO A 85 -7.12 21.48 -3.42
N ALA A 86 -5.86 21.67 -3.82
CA ALA A 86 -5.14 20.79 -4.75
C ALA A 86 -4.54 19.54 -4.07
N ALA A 87 -4.79 19.32 -2.77
CA ALA A 87 -4.22 18.21 -2.01
C ALA A 87 -4.76 16.84 -2.39
N ASP A 88 -5.89 16.76 -3.11
CA ASP A 88 -6.40 15.48 -3.59
C ASP A 88 -5.39 14.78 -4.51
N ASP A 89 -4.55 15.55 -5.21
CA ASP A 89 -3.47 15.05 -6.05
C ASP A 89 -2.17 14.76 -5.29
N LEU A 90 -2.09 15.04 -3.98
CA LEU A 90 -0.89 14.76 -3.19
C LEU A 90 -0.77 13.27 -2.89
N SER A 91 0.40 12.71 -3.21
CA SER A 91 0.76 11.34 -2.84
C SER A 91 1.34 11.33 -1.42
N CYS A 92 0.67 10.65 -0.49
CA CYS A 92 1.16 10.45 0.87
C CYS A 92 2.54 9.79 0.87
N ILE A 93 2.72 8.75 0.03
CA ILE A 93 3.96 7.96 0.01
C ILE A 93 5.13 8.67 -0.68
N GLN A 94 4.88 9.78 -1.37
CA GLN A 94 5.95 10.61 -1.94
C GLN A 94 6.79 11.27 -0.84
N CYS A 95 6.16 11.74 0.24
CA CYS A 95 6.85 12.32 1.40
C CYS A 95 7.06 11.28 2.52
N HIS A 96 6.08 10.39 2.74
CA HIS A 96 6.10 9.40 3.82
C HIS A 96 6.54 8.01 3.34
N GLY A 97 7.64 7.93 2.59
CA GLY A 97 8.07 6.70 1.89
C GLY A 97 8.51 5.51 2.77
N HIS A 98 8.67 5.69 4.08
CA HIS A 98 9.17 4.65 5.01
C HIS A 98 8.11 4.10 5.98
N VAL A 99 6.84 4.52 5.84
CA VAL A 99 5.77 4.11 6.75
C VAL A 99 5.41 2.64 6.66
N GLY A 100 5.44 2.08 5.43
CA GLY A 100 5.06 0.69 5.17
C GLY A 100 6.23 -0.27 5.15
N HIS A 101 7.36 0.14 4.58
CA HIS A 101 8.58 -0.67 4.45
C HIS A 101 9.81 0.19 4.69
N MET A 102 10.40 0.09 5.89
CA MET A 102 11.66 0.76 6.18
C MET A 102 12.79 0.12 5.37
N LYS A 103 13.59 0.95 4.69
CA LYS A 103 14.77 0.51 3.94
C LYS A 103 15.98 0.35 4.85
#